data_AF-A0A962SNS5-F1
#
_entry.id   AF-A0A962SNS5-F1
#
_cell.length_a   1.000
_cell.length_b   1.000
_cell.length_c   1.000
_cell.angle_alpha   90.00
_cell.angle_beta   90.00
_cell.angle_gamma   90.00
#
_symmetry.space_group_name_H-M   'P 1'
#
loop_
_entity.id
_entity.type
_entity.pdbx_description
1 polymer ?
#
loop_
_entity_poly.entity_id
_entity_poly.type
_entity_poly.pdbx_seq_one_letter_code
_entity_poly.pdbx_strand_id
1 'polypeptide(L)'
;SAASGGEPLPVSWVHKPYRLEDSSLCAFFRDDGLSDLIGFTYADWHADDAVANLLQHLETIAEVTRGEPNRVVSIIMDGENAWEYYPRNGCFFLTTLYEKLAGHPNLELTTFSDCVKQQTAPVHSLPSLVAGSWVYGTFSTWIGDPDKNRGWEMLVDAKVVYDRVIAENRLGEEQQQRAAIQLARCEGSDWFWWFGDYNPGDTVSDFERLFRLQLTYLYQLLGETAPTYLSEIFARGSGDPSLGGVMRQNR
;
A
#
# COMPACT_ATOMS: atom_id res chain seq x y z
N SER A 1 -1.18 -0.18 14.64
CA SER A 1 -0.84 0.00 16.07
C SER A 1 0.60 0.46 16.17
N ALA A 2 0.83 1.75 16.41
CA ALA A 2 2.17 2.35 16.45
C ALA A 2 2.38 2.99 17.84
N ALA A 3 2.60 2.17 18.86
CA ALA A 3 3.24 2.58 20.12
C ALA A 3 3.46 1.34 21.01
N SER A 4 4.65 0.74 20.96
CA SER A 4 5.10 -0.13 22.04
C SER A 4 5.77 0.74 23.10
N GLY A 5 5.04 1.06 24.18
CA GLY A 5 5.62 1.62 25.41
C GLY A 5 5.34 3.10 25.75
N GLY A 6 4.42 3.77 25.07
CA GLY A 6 4.02 5.16 25.36
C GLY A 6 2.66 5.27 26.05
N GLU A 7 2.38 6.41 26.68
CA GLU A 7 1.04 6.80 27.15
C GLU A 7 -0.02 6.52 26.07
N PRO A 8 -1.27 6.18 26.45
CA PRO A 8 -2.32 5.96 25.48
C PRO A 8 -2.45 7.17 24.55
N LEU A 9 -2.35 6.92 23.25
CA LEU A 9 -2.49 7.97 22.24
C LEU A 9 -3.88 8.63 22.39
N PRO A 10 -3.98 9.96 22.23
CA PRO A 10 -5.27 10.64 22.28
C PRO A 10 -6.23 10.04 21.25
N VAL A 11 -7.54 10.08 21.50
CA VAL A 11 -8.55 9.48 20.60
C VAL A 11 -8.41 9.99 19.16
N SER A 12 -8.01 11.25 18.98
CA SER A 12 -7.78 11.92 17.70
C SER A 12 -6.36 11.77 17.13
N TRP A 13 -5.54 10.84 17.63
CA TRP A 13 -4.12 10.79 17.29
C TRP A 13 -3.85 10.63 15.79
N VAL A 14 -4.68 9.88 15.06
CA VAL A 14 -4.53 9.72 13.60
C VAL A 14 -4.83 11.00 12.80
N HIS A 15 -5.46 12.01 13.40
CA HIS A 15 -5.96 13.20 12.71
C HIS A 15 -4.99 14.40 12.71
N LYS A 16 -3.69 14.13 12.77
CA LYS A 16 -2.65 15.14 12.76
C LYS A 16 -1.36 14.62 12.11
N PRO A 17 -0.51 15.50 11.55
CA PRO A 17 0.80 15.11 11.06
C PRO A 17 1.74 14.79 12.22
N TYR A 18 2.70 13.90 11.95
CA TYR A 18 3.82 13.58 12.82
C TYR A 18 5.14 13.81 12.09
N ARG A 19 6.22 14.02 12.85
CA ARG A 19 7.58 14.10 12.31
C ARG A 19 8.44 13.07 13.01
N LEU A 20 9.08 12.18 12.25
CA LEU A 20 9.99 11.21 12.82
C LEU A 20 11.21 11.92 13.42
N GLU A 21 11.63 11.52 14.61
CA GLU A 21 12.85 12.04 15.22
C GLU A 21 14.05 11.90 14.28
N ASP A 22 14.93 12.90 14.32
CA ASP A 22 16.12 12.99 13.45
C ASP A 22 15.85 12.96 11.94
N SER A 23 14.61 13.23 11.52
CA SER A 23 14.20 13.23 10.12
C SER A 23 13.39 14.47 9.74
N SER A 24 13.50 14.89 8.48
CA SER A 24 12.62 15.89 7.89
C SER A 24 11.28 15.32 7.41
N LEU A 25 11.11 13.99 7.47
CA LEU A 25 9.93 13.29 6.98
C LEU A 25 8.71 13.56 7.86
N CYS A 26 7.64 14.00 7.20
CA CYS A 26 6.33 14.16 7.81
C CYS A 26 5.49 12.90 7.51
N ALA A 27 4.96 12.28 8.56
CA ALA A 27 4.11 11.10 8.48
C ALA A 27 2.65 11.47 8.74
N PHE A 28 1.76 10.81 8.01
CA PHE A 28 0.32 10.88 8.16
C PHE A 28 -0.20 9.45 8.38
N PHE A 29 -1.17 9.30 9.26
CA PHE A 29 -1.74 7.99 9.57
C PHE A 29 -3.10 7.85 8.93
N ARG A 30 -3.33 6.69 8.32
CA ARG A 30 -4.62 6.29 7.76
C ARG A 30 -5.66 6.25 8.87
N ASP A 31 -6.82 6.86 8.64
CA ASP A 31 -8.02 6.53 9.38
C ASP A 31 -8.60 5.24 8.81
N ASP A 32 -8.37 4.12 9.51
CA ASP A 32 -8.83 2.80 9.06
C ASP A 32 -10.35 2.75 8.97
N GLY A 33 -11.07 3.34 9.93
CA GLY A 33 -12.53 3.30 9.98
C GLY A 33 -13.15 4.00 8.78
N LEU A 34 -12.75 5.25 8.51
CA LEU A 34 -13.29 6.01 7.37
C LEU A 34 -12.87 5.41 6.03
N SER A 35 -11.63 4.95 5.92
CA SER A 35 -11.13 4.34 4.69
C SER A 35 -11.83 3.02 4.39
N ASP A 36 -12.13 2.21 5.42
CA ASP A 36 -12.83 0.93 5.27
C ASP A 36 -14.33 1.11 5.01
N LEU A 37 -14.95 2.19 5.50
CA LEU A 37 -16.33 2.51 5.14
C LEU A 37 -16.49 2.69 3.62
N ILE A 38 -15.57 3.43 3.00
CA ILE A 38 -15.55 3.58 1.54
C ILE A 38 -15.09 2.28 0.86
N GLY A 39 -14.06 1.62 1.38
CA GLY A 39 -13.50 0.42 0.74
C GLY A 39 -14.42 -0.80 0.74
N PHE A 40 -15.25 -0.96 1.77
CA PHE A 40 -15.93 -2.23 2.02
C PHE A 40 -17.41 -2.12 2.44
N THR A 41 -17.93 -0.92 2.77
CA THR A 41 -19.28 -0.79 3.36
C THR A 41 -20.25 -0.02 2.47
N TYR A 42 -19.83 1.13 1.94
CA TYR A 42 -20.72 2.04 1.22
C TYR A 42 -21.09 1.59 -0.19
N ALA A 43 -20.47 0.54 -0.73
CA ALA A 43 -20.80 0.00 -2.06
C ALA A 43 -22.29 -0.42 -2.16
N ASP A 44 -22.87 -0.92 -1.06
CA ASP A 44 -24.27 -1.36 -1.00
C ASP A 44 -25.26 -0.24 -0.60
N TRP A 45 -24.76 0.97 -0.37
CA TRP A 45 -25.57 2.10 0.09
C TRP A 45 -26.00 2.99 -1.07
N HIS A 46 -27.10 3.73 -0.89
CA HIS A 46 -27.38 4.85 -1.78
C HIS A 46 -26.29 5.91 -1.63
N ALA A 47 -25.80 6.46 -2.73
CA ALA A 47 -24.66 7.38 -2.74
C ALA A 47 -24.87 8.58 -1.80
N ASP A 48 -26.06 9.19 -1.81
CA ASP A 48 -26.38 10.32 -0.94
C ASP A 48 -26.32 9.96 0.55
N ASP A 49 -26.79 8.76 0.93
CA ASP A 49 -26.79 8.30 2.33
C ASP A 49 -25.37 8.00 2.80
N ALA A 50 -24.57 7.36 1.95
CA ALA A 50 -23.16 7.07 2.22
C ALA A 50 -22.34 8.35 2.40
N VAL A 51 -22.53 9.33 1.50
CA VAL A 51 -21.84 10.63 1.59
C VAL A 51 -22.31 11.40 2.83
N ALA A 52 -23.61 11.43 3.13
CA ALA A 52 -24.11 12.09 4.33
C ALA A 52 -23.53 11.46 5.61
N ASN A 53 -23.44 10.13 5.65
CA ASN A 53 -22.81 9.43 6.77
C ASN A 53 -21.32 9.78 6.92
N LEU A 54 -20.56 9.76 5.82
CA LEU A 54 -19.14 10.11 5.84
C LEU A 54 -18.91 11.55 6.30
N LEU A 55 -19.71 12.51 5.81
CA LEU A 55 -19.64 13.91 6.23
C LEU A 55 -19.92 14.06 7.72
N GLN A 56 -20.92 13.35 8.26
CA GLN A 56 -21.22 13.39 9.69
C GLN A 56 -20.04 12.92 10.54
N HIS A 57 -19.30 11.90 10.09
CA HIS A 57 -18.07 11.46 10.75
C HIS A 57 -16.98 12.55 10.70
N LEU A 58 -16.74 13.15 9.53
CA LEU A 58 -15.76 14.22 9.36
C LEU A 58 -16.07 15.46 10.21
N GLU A 59 -17.35 15.87 10.28
CA GLU A 59 -17.82 16.95 11.14
C GLU A 59 -17.60 16.63 12.62
N THR A 60 -17.86 15.38 13.03
CA THR A 60 -17.62 14.94 14.41
C THR A 60 -16.15 15.02 14.76
N ILE A 61 -15.26 14.58 13.86
CA ILE A 61 -13.81 14.71 14.04
C ILE A 61 -13.41 16.19 14.14
N ALA A 62 -13.94 17.04 13.27
CA ALA A 62 -13.67 18.48 13.30
C ALA A 62 -14.10 19.14 14.61
N GLU A 63 -15.20 18.66 15.22
CA GLU A 63 -15.68 19.13 16.52
C GLU A 63 -14.80 18.64 17.67
N VAL A 64 -14.50 17.34 17.73
CA VAL A 64 -13.71 16.74 18.82
C VAL A 64 -12.27 17.27 18.83
N THR A 65 -11.72 17.57 17.66
CA THR A 65 -10.38 18.15 17.51
C THR A 65 -10.37 19.67 17.56
N ARG A 66 -11.51 20.33 17.83
CA ARG A 66 -11.60 21.79 17.82
C ARG A 66 -10.56 22.40 18.77
N GLY A 67 -9.78 23.34 18.25
CA GLY A 67 -8.71 24.01 18.98
C GLY A 67 -7.34 23.33 18.88
N GLU A 68 -7.27 22.09 18.38
CA GLU A 68 -5.99 21.48 18.01
C GLU A 68 -5.43 22.14 16.73
N PRO A 69 -4.12 22.43 16.64
CA PRO A 69 -3.50 22.92 15.41
C PRO A 69 -3.27 21.78 14.41
N ASN A 70 -3.03 22.12 13.14
CA ASN A 70 -2.60 21.19 12.08
C ASN A 70 -3.50 19.94 11.90
N ARG A 71 -4.81 20.09 12.04
CA ARG A 71 -5.79 18.98 11.94
C ARG A 71 -5.91 18.49 10.50
N VAL A 72 -5.89 17.19 10.31
CA VAL A 72 -6.01 16.56 8.98
C VAL A 72 -6.66 15.20 9.12
N VAL A 73 -7.65 14.87 8.29
CA VAL A 73 -8.19 13.52 8.21
C VAL A 73 -7.62 12.85 6.96
N SER A 74 -6.87 11.77 7.15
CA SER A 74 -6.24 11.05 6.04
C SER A 74 -7.05 9.81 5.70
N ILE A 75 -7.83 9.90 4.64
CA ILE A 75 -8.53 8.75 4.04
C ILE A 75 -7.61 8.19 2.96
N ILE A 76 -7.00 7.04 3.22
CA ILE A 76 -5.99 6.43 2.36
C ILE A 76 -6.50 5.03 1.99
N MET A 77 -6.72 4.82 0.71
CA MET A 77 -7.26 3.57 0.19
C MET A 77 -6.76 3.34 -1.23
N ASP A 78 -7.00 2.12 -1.70
CA ASP A 78 -6.67 1.75 -3.06
C ASP A 78 -7.52 2.49 -4.10
N GLY A 79 -6.91 2.81 -5.24
CA GLY A 79 -7.48 3.69 -6.25
C GLY A 79 -8.47 3.01 -7.19
N GLU A 80 -8.38 1.69 -7.33
CA GLU A 80 -9.18 0.91 -8.29
C GLU A 80 -10.18 -0.03 -7.60
N ASN A 81 -9.80 -0.64 -6.49
CA ASN A 81 -10.43 -1.89 -6.07
C ASN A 81 -11.83 -1.71 -5.47
N ALA A 82 -12.15 -0.55 -4.88
CA ALA A 82 -13.47 -0.33 -4.30
C ALA A 82 -14.55 -0.10 -5.38
N TRP A 83 -14.19 0.55 -6.49
CA TRP A 83 -15.19 1.21 -7.33
C TRP A 83 -16.02 0.25 -8.18
N GLU A 84 -15.47 -0.90 -8.59
CA GLU A 84 -16.19 -1.91 -9.37
C GLU A 84 -17.45 -2.45 -8.66
N TYR A 85 -17.49 -2.35 -7.33
CA TYR A 85 -18.61 -2.77 -6.50
C TYR A 85 -19.68 -1.68 -6.35
N TYR A 86 -19.35 -0.42 -6.66
CA TYR A 86 -20.29 0.69 -6.58
C TYR A 86 -21.13 0.82 -7.87
N PRO A 87 -22.39 1.29 -7.76
CA PRO A 87 -23.17 1.66 -8.93
C PRO A 87 -22.41 2.63 -9.86
N ARG A 88 -22.31 2.26 -11.14
CA ARG A 88 -21.61 3.05 -12.17
C ARG A 88 -20.14 3.33 -11.81
N ASN A 89 -19.45 2.35 -11.25
CA ASN A 89 -18.03 2.42 -10.89
C ASN A 89 -17.72 3.62 -9.97
N GLY A 90 -18.55 3.83 -8.95
CA GLY A 90 -18.36 4.90 -7.96
C GLY A 90 -18.77 6.30 -8.42
N CYS A 91 -19.22 6.49 -9.67
CA CYS A 91 -19.51 7.81 -10.24
C CYS A 91 -20.45 8.65 -9.37
N PHE A 92 -21.58 8.08 -8.92
CA PHE A 92 -22.53 8.83 -8.09
C PHE A 92 -21.94 9.20 -6.72
N PHE A 93 -21.26 8.27 -6.06
CA PHE A 93 -20.64 8.51 -4.76
C PHE A 93 -19.56 9.59 -4.83
N LEU A 94 -18.63 9.46 -5.79
CA LEU A 94 -17.51 10.39 -5.94
C LEU A 94 -17.99 11.80 -6.30
N THR A 95 -18.92 11.93 -7.27
CA THR A 95 -19.47 13.23 -7.64
C THR A 95 -20.16 13.91 -6.46
N THR A 96 -21.07 13.21 -5.77
CA THR A 96 -21.75 13.76 -4.60
C THR A 96 -20.77 14.11 -3.49
N LEU A 97 -19.78 13.26 -3.21
CA LEU A 97 -18.77 13.50 -2.17
C LEU A 97 -17.98 14.78 -2.44
N TYR A 98 -17.42 14.92 -3.64
CA TYR A 98 -16.61 16.09 -4.00
C TYR A 98 -17.45 17.37 -4.05
N GLU A 99 -18.68 17.32 -4.56
CA GLU A 99 -19.59 18.48 -4.54
C GLU A 99 -19.87 18.97 -3.12
N LYS A 100 -20.17 18.03 -2.20
CA LYS A 100 -20.46 18.38 -0.81
C LYS A 100 -19.24 18.89 -0.07
N LEU A 101 -18.08 18.27 -0.26
CA LEU A 101 -16.83 18.68 0.39
C LEU A 101 -16.33 20.04 -0.13
N ALA A 102 -16.40 20.29 -1.44
CA ALA A 102 -15.97 21.55 -2.03
C ALA A 102 -16.81 22.76 -1.55
N GLY A 103 -18.08 22.54 -1.23
CA GLY A 103 -18.98 23.56 -0.68
C GLY A 103 -19.06 23.58 0.85
N HIS A 104 -18.28 22.75 1.56
CA HIS A 104 -18.47 22.56 3.00
C HIS A 104 -17.90 23.74 3.80
N PRO A 105 -18.66 24.35 4.74
CA PRO A 105 -18.19 25.55 5.44
C PRO A 105 -17.09 25.28 6.48
N ASN A 106 -17.00 24.04 6.98
CA ASN A 106 -16.13 23.66 8.10
C ASN A 106 -15.05 22.63 7.72
N LEU A 107 -15.03 22.16 6.47
CA LEU A 107 -14.10 21.13 6.00
C LEU A 107 -13.38 21.65 4.76
N GLU A 108 -12.08 21.39 4.68
CA GLU A 108 -11.25 21.83 3.56
C GLU A 108 -10.64 20.60 2.88
N LEU A 109 -10.83 20.50 1.56
CA LEU A 109 -10.08 19.57 0.73
C LEU A 109 -8.68 20.14 0.47
N THR A 110 -7.67 19.35 0.78
CA THR A 110 -6.28 19.77 0.67
C THR A 110 -5.38 18.61 0.27
N THR A 111 -4.11 18.90 -0.01
CA THR A 111 -3.09 17.89 -0.32
C THR A 111 -2.13 17.73 0.86
N PHE A 112 -1.47 16.58 0.98
CA PHE A 112 -0.43 16.41 2.01
C PHE A 112 0.67 17.47 1.92
N SER A 113 1.01 17.91 0.70
CA SER A 113 2.00 18.96 0.49
C SER A 113 1.53 20.30 1.05
N ASP A 114 0.26 20.63 0.88
CA ASP A 114 -0.31 21.87 1.42
C ASP A 114 -0.52 21.78 2.93
N CYS A 115 -0.94 20.62 3.46
CA CYS A 115 -0.96 20.35 4.90
C CYS A 115 0.40 20.60 5.56
N VAL A 116 1.51 20.22 4.90
CA VAL A 116 2.87 20.47 5.41
C VAL A 116 3.26 21.95 5.33
N LYS A 117 2.90 22.64 4.24
CA LYS A 117 3.22 24.07 4.07
C LYS A 117 2.42 24.99 4.99
N GLN A 118 1.18 24.62 5.30
CA GLN A 118 0.22 25.44 6.06
C GLN A 118 0.29 25.20 7.58
N GLN A 119 1.29 24.47 8.07
CA GLN A 119 1.42 24.16 9.50
C GLN A 119 1.56 25.46 10.32
N THR A 120 0.67 25.64 11.31
CA THR A 120 0.62 26.84 12.16
C THR A 120 1.25 26.63 13.53
N ALA A 121 1.57 25.39 13.88
CA ALA A 121 2.24 25.00 15.12
C ALA A 121 3.29 23.90 14.87
N PRO A 122 4.24 23.68 15.79
CA PRO A 122 5.17 22.56 15.70
C PRO A 122 4.44 21.22 15.54
N VAL A 123 4.95 20.37 14.65
CA VAL A 123 4.45 19.02 14.42
C VAL A 123 4.86 18.12 15.59
N HIS A 124 3.99 17.19 15.97
CA HIS A 124 4.28 16.24 17.04
C HIS A 124 5.46 15.34 16.66
N SER A 125 6.42 15.20 17.58
CA SER A 125 7.54 14.29 17.43
C SER A 125 7.06 12.85 17.53
N LEU A 126 7.50 12.01 16.60
CA LEU A 126 7.32 10.56 16.63
C LEU A 126 8.71 9.94 16.90
N PRO A 127 8.97 9.43 18.12
CA PRO A 127 10.30 8.93 18.48
C PRO A 127 10.74 7.71 17.66
N SER A 128 9.80 6.86 17.31
CA SER A 128 10.07 5.68 16.51
C SER A 128 8.85 5.27 15.69
N LEU A 129 9.12 4.63 14.56
CA LEU A 129 8.12 3.95 13.75
C LEU A 129 8.40 2.45 13.78
N VAL A 130 7.38 1.67 14.14
CA VAL A 130 7.48 0.21 14.13
C VAL A 130 7.26 -0.29 12.72
N ALA A 131 8.07 -1.26 12.30
CA ALA A 131 7.92 -1.90 11.00
C ALA A 131 6.60 -2.67 10.92
N GLY A 132 5.86 -2.45 9.83
CA GLY A 132 4.59 -3.11 9.58
C GLY A 132 3.99 -2.64 8.27
N SER A 133 2.80 -3.13 7.96
CA SER A 133 2.01 -2.69 6.82
C SER A 133 0.61 -2.33 7.25
N TRP A 134 -0.14 -1.68 6.36
CA TRP A 134 -1.56 -1.46 6.55
C TRP A 134 -2.40 -2.75 6.58
N VAL A 135 -1.84 -3.91 6.22
CA VAL A 135 -2.51 -5.21 6.33
C VAL A 135 -2.03 -5.92 7.61
N TYR A 136 -2.94 -6.10 8.56
CA TYR A 136 -2.71 -6.73 9.88
C TYR A 136 -1.57 -6.13 10.72
N GLY A 137 -0.99 -4.99 10.32
CA GLY A 137 0.18 -4.42 10.99
C GLY A 137 1.46 -5.23 10.81
N THR A 138 1.52 -6.19 9.87
CA THR A 138 2.68 -7.08 9.68
C THR A 138 3.06 -7.19 8.20
N PHE A 139 4.13 -7.93 7.89
CA PHE A 139 4.52 -8.25 6.51
C PHE A 139 4.01 -9.62 6.03
N SER A 140 3.15 -10.30 6.80
CA SER A 140 2.71 -11.67 6.52
C SER A 140 2.03 -11.86 5.17
N THR A 141 1.52 -10.77 4.59
CA THR A 141 1.01 -10.75 3.22
C THR A 141 2.09 -11.12 2.18
N TRP A 142 3.34 -10.68 2.36
CA TRP A 142 4.43 -10.82 1.38
C TRP A 142 5.56 -11.75 1.83
N ILE A 143 5.60 -12.19 3.09
CA ILE A 143 6.66 -13.08 3.61
C ILE A 143 6.10 -14.01 4.70
N GLY A 144 6.71 -15.19 4.85
CA GLY A 144 6.39 -16.16 5.90
C GLY A 144 5.74 -17.44 5.40
N ASP A 145 5.08 -17.41 4.23
CA ASP A 145 4.58 -18.59 3.52
C ASP A 145 5.72 -19.26 2.73
N PRO A 146 5.78 -20.62 2.63
CA PRO A 146 6.83 -21.32 1.90
C PRO A 146 7.01 -20.87 0.45
N ASP A 147 5.92 -20.63 -0.29
CA ASP A 147 5.99 -20.24 -1.70
C ASP A 147 6.50 -18.79 -1.83
N LYS A 148 6.05 -17.90 -0.93
CA LYS A 148 6.53 -16.51 -0.86
C LYS A 148 8.01 -16.44 -0.51
N ASN A 149 8.44 -17.21 0.50
CA ASN A 149 9.84 -17.29 0.91
C ASN A 149 10.71 -17.83 -0.22
N ARG A 150 10.22 -18.83 -0.97
CA ARG A 150 10.92 -19.35 -2.13
C ARG A 150 11.07 -18.29 -3.22
N GLY A 151 10.05 -17.49 -3.47
CA GLY A 151 10.15 -16.32 -4.37
C GLY A 151 11.24 -15.34 -3.93
N TRP A 152 11.38 -15.10 -2.61
CA TRP A 152 12.39 -14.18 -2.06
C TRP A 152 13.80 -14.72 -2.26
N GLU A 153 14.01 -16.02 -2.02
CA GLU A 153 15.30 -16.68 -2.29
C GLU A 153 15.72 -16.49 -3.76
N MET A 154 14.81 -16.71 -4.70
CA MET A 154 15.09 -16.55 -6.14
C MET A 154 15.43 -15.09 -6.49
N LEU A 155 14.74 -14.11 -5.90
CA LEU A 155 15.05 -12.69 -6.11
C LEU A 155 16.40 -12.30 -5.52
N VAL A 156 16.74 -12.80 -4.33
CA VAL A 156 18.03 -12.58 -3.67
C VAL A 156 19.17 -13.16 -4.50
N ASP A 157 19.04 -14.38 -5.01
CA ASP A 157 20.02 -15.00 -5.91
C ASP A 157 20.29 -14.12 -7.14
N ALA A 158 19.22 -13.59 -7.76
CA ALA A 158 19.34 -12.71 -8.91
C ALA A 158 19.99 -11.36 -8.56
N LYS A 159 19.65 -10.80 -7.40
CA LYS A 159 20.22 -9.54 -6.89
C LYS A 159 21.72 -9.66 -6.61
N VAL A 160 22.16 -10.79 -6.03
CA VAL A 160 23.59 -11.06 -5.79
C VAL A 160 24.36 -11.09 -7.11
N VAL A 161 23.80 -11.72 -8.14
CA VAL A 161 24.42 -11.76 -9.47
C VAL A 161 24.42 -10.38 -10.13
N TYR A 162 23.32 -9.64 -10.03
CA TYR A 162 23.24 -8.25 -10.48
C TYR A 162 24.34 -7.40 -9.85
N ASP A 163 24.46 -7.40 -8.52
CA ASP A 163 25.43 -6.58 -7.79
C ASP A 163 26.87 -6.92 -8.17
N ARG A 164 27.17 -8.21 -8.35
CA ARG A 164 28.48 -8.67 -8.84
C ARG A 164 28.77 -8.11 -10.24
N VAL A 165 27.84 -8.25 -11.19
CA VAL A 165 28.02 -7.81 -12.58
C VAL A 165 28.26 -6.30 -12.66
N ILE A 166 27.52 -5.51 -11.87
CA ILE A 166 27.67 -4.05 -11.78
C ILE A 166 29.04 -3.69 -11.16
N ALA A 167 29.44 -4.34 -10.07
CA ALA A 167 30.72 -4.09 -9.42
C ALA A 167 31.92 -4.43 -10.32
N GLU A 168 31.80 -5.45 -11.16
CA GLU A 168 32.81 -5.84 -12.16
C GLU A 168 32.82 -4.93 -13.40
N ASN A 169 31.89 -3.98 -13.50
CA ASN A 169 31.73 -3.05 -14.62
C ASN A 169 31.68 -3.75 -16.00
N ARG A 170 31.01 -4.91 -16.07
CA ARG A 170 30.90 -5.72 -17.29
C ARG A 170 29.90 -5.20 -18.32
N LEU A 171 29.04 -4.28 -17.92
CA LEU A 171 27.96 -3.75 -18.75
C LEU A 171 28.21 -2.27 -19.06
N GLY A 172 27.92 -1.85 -20.28
CA GLY A 172 27.87 -0.43 -20.63
C GLY A 172 26.70 0.30 -19.96
N GLU A 173 26.72 1.63 -19.95
CA GLU A 173 25.74 2.46 -19.22
C GLU A 173 24.28 2.14 -19.59
N GLU A 174 23.96 2.02 -20.89
CA GLU A 174 22.61 1.67 -21.34
C GLU A 174 22.18 0.27 -20.87
N GLN A 175 23.10 -0.70 -20.85
CA GLN A 175 22.84 -2.06 -20.38
C GLN A 175 22.59 -2.07 -18.86
N GLN A 176 23.34 -1.28 -18.09
CA GLN A 176 23.12 -1.11 -16.66
C GLN A 176 21.74 -0.52 -16.37
N GLN A 177 21.33 0.52 -17.10
CA GLN A 177 19.99 1.11 -16.97
C GLN A 177 18.88 0.09 -17.27
N ARG A 178 19.03 -0.69 -18.35
CA ARG A 178 18.07 -1.74 -18.69
C ARG A 178 18.01 -2.84 -17.64
N ALA A 179 19.16 -3.27 -17.11
CA ALA A 179 19.23 -4.26 -16.04
C ALA A 179 18.59 -3.72 -14.74
N ALA A 180 18.81 -2.44 -14.40
CA ALA A 180 18.23 -1.81 -13.22
C ALA A 180 16.70 -1.75 -13.31
N ILE A 181 16.16 -1.34 -14.47
CA ILE A 181 14.70 -1.34 -14.71
C ILE A 181 14.15 -2.77 -14.64
N GLN A 182 14.88 -3.75 -15.18
CA GLN A 182 14.44 -5.14 -15.15
C GLN A 182 14.46 -5.71 -13.73
N LEU A 183 15.48 -5.39 -12.92
CA LEU A 183 15.52 -5.75 -11.50
C LEU A 183 14.35 -5.12 -10.74
N ALA A 184 14.05 -3.83 -10.97
CA ALA A 184 12.92 -3.17 -10.34
C ALA A 184 11.57 -3.84 -10.66
N ARG A 185 11.41 -4.43 -11.85
CA ARG A 185 10.22 -5.25 -12.18
C ARG A 185 10.19 -6.55 -11.37
N CYS A 186 11.33 -7.20 -11.17
CA CYS A 186 11.43 -8.40 -10.34
C CYS A 186 11.18 -8.09 -8.85
N GLU A 187 11.49 -6.87 -8.39
CA GLU A 187 11.27 -6.42 -7.01
C GLU A 187 9.83 -5.98 -6.71
N GLY A 188 8.91 -6.08 -7.68
CA GLY A 188 7.49 -5.76 -7.51
C GLY A 188 6.85 -6.58 -6.38
N SER A 189 6.15 -5.92 -5.45
CA SER A 189 5.55 -6.60 -4.31
C SER A 189 4.34 -7.47 -4.70
N ASP A 190 3.70 -7.20 -5.83
CA ASP A 190 2.59 -7.99 -6.39
C ASP A 190 2.93 -9.48 -6.51
N TRP A 191 4.16 -9.81 -6.92
CA TRP A 191 4.63 -11.20 -7.00
C TRP A 191 4.36 -11.94 -5.68
N PHE A 192 4.79 -11.33 -4.57
CA PHE A 192 4.71 -11.89 -3.23
C PHE A 192 3.31 -11.79 -2.61
N TRP A 193 2.47 -10.88 -3.11
CA TRP A 193 1.06 -10.85 -2.77
C TRP A 193 0.34 -12.10 -3.29
N TRP A 194 0.66 -12.51 -4.52
CA TRP A 194 -0.05 -13.58 -5.21
C TRP A 194 0.47 -14.99 -4.93
N PHE A 195 1.74 -15.18 -4.59
CA PHE A 195 2.27 -16.54 -4.40
C PHE A 195 1.62 -17.29 -3.24
N GLY A 196 1.21 -18.54 -3.54
CA GLY A 196 0.74 -19.53 -2.56
C GLY A 196 -0.53 -19.11 -1.80
N ASP A 197 -0.58 -19.55 -0.54
CA ASP A 197 -1.58 -19.13 0.44
C ASP A 197 -3.04 -19.44 -0.02
N TYR A 198 -3.98 -18.58 0.38
CA TYR A 198 -5.40 -18.67 0.01
C TYR A 198 -5.71 -18.13 -1.40
N ASN A 199 -4.72 -17.72 -2.20
CA ASN A 199 -4.99 -17.12 -3.51
C ASN A 199 -5.52 -18.15 -4.53
N PRO A 200 -6.29 -17.70 -5.55
CA PRO A 200 -6.80 -18.56 -6.60
C PRO A 200 -5.69 -19.25 -7.40
N GLY A 201 -5.80 -20.57 -7.60
CA GLY A 201 -4.77 -21.38 -8.26
C GLY A 201 -4.35 -20.88 -9.64
N ASP A 202 -5.30 -20.46 -10.48
CA ASP A 202 -5.02 -19.94 -11.82
C ASP A 202 -4.23 -18.63 -11.77
N THR A 203 -4.64 -17.69 -10.90
CA THR A 203 -3.91 -16.44 -10.68
C THR A 203 -2.50 -16.69 -10.17
N VAL A 204 -2.33 -17.59 -9.20
CA VAL A 204 -0.99 -17.96 -8.70
C VAL A 204 -0.14 -18.51 -9.84
N SER A 205 -0.68 -19.39 -10.67
CA SER A 205 0.05 -19.97 -11.80
C SER A 205 0.53 -18.92 -12.81
N ASP A 206 -0.26 -17.88 -13.08
CA ASP A 206 0.11 -16.81 -14.01
C ASP A 206 1.22 -15.93 -13.42
N PHE A 207 1.06 -15.46 -12.19
CA PHE A 207 2.06 -14.63 -11.51
C PHE A 207 3.39 -15.38 -11.28
N GLU A 208 3.32 -16.64 -10.85
CA GLU A 208 4.48 -17.53 -10.65
C GLU A 208 5.29 -17.68 -11.93
N ARG A 209 4.61 -17.98 -13.04
CA ARG A 209 5.26 -18.15 -14.35
C ARG A 209 5.87 -16.85 -14.84
N LEU A 210 5.14 -15.75 -14.75
CA LEU A 210 5.62 -14.44 -15.18
C LEU A 210 6.84 -14.02 -14.37
N PHE A 211 6.83 -14.21 -13.05
CA PHE A 211 7.98 -13.89 -12.19
C PHE A 211 9.24 -14.65 -12.60
N ARG A 212 9.15 -15.98 -12.82
CA ARG A 212 10.30 -16.77 -13.30
C ARG A 212 10.82 -16.29 -14.65
N LEU A 213 9.94 -15.84 -15.55
CA LEU A 213 10.34 -15.26 -16.84
C LEU A 213 11.05 -13.91 -16.65
N GLN A 214 10.57 -13.05 -15.74
CA GLN A 214 11.23 -11.76 -15.44
C GLN A 214 12.63 -11.97 -14.85
N LEU A 215 12.80 -12.93 -13.92
CA LEU A 215 14.11 -13.28 -13.38
C LEU A 215 15.02 -13.88 -14.45
N THR A 216 14.52 -14.80 -15.27
CA THR A 216 15.29 -15.39 -16.38
C THR A 216 15.79 -14.32 -17.34
N TYR A 217 14.94 -13.34 -17.68
CA TYR A 217 15.32 -12.24 -18.56
C TYR A 217 16.34 -11.30 -17.89
N LEU A 218 16.26 -11.09 -16.58
CA LEU A 218 17.30 -10.35 -15.84
C LEU A 218 18.67 -11.03 -15.98
N TYR A 219 18.77 -12.35 -15.78
CA TYR A 219 20.02 -13.10 -16.00
C TYR A 219 20.56 -12.92 -17.43
N GLN A 220 19.67 -12.96 -18.43
CA GLN A 220 20.07 -12.74 -19.83
C GLN A 220 20.63 -11.34 -20.06
N LEU A 221 20.03 -10.29 -19.49
CA LEU A 221 20.55 -8.92 -19.58
C LEU A 221 21.91 -8.76 -18.90
N LEU A 222 22.15 -9.52 -17.83
CA LEU A 222 23.42 -9.56 -17.11
C LEU A 222 24.50 -10.38 -17.83
N GLY A 223 24.15 -11.06 -18.93
CA GLY A 223 25.06 -11.96 -19.64
C GLY A 223 25.37 -13.24 -18.86
N GLU A 224 24.45 -13.65 -17.98
CA GLU A 224 24.60 -14.77 -17.07
C GLU A 224 23.62 -15.90 -17.43
N THR A 225 23.98 -17.14 -17.11
CA THR A 225 23.07 -18.28 -17.31
C THR A 225 22.07 -18.33 -16.17
N ALA A 226 20.77 -18.32 -16.51
CA ALA A 226 19.69 -18.45 -15.53
C ALA A 226 19.76 -19.81 -14.81
N PRO A 227 19.60 -19.85 -13.47
CA PRO A 227 19.55 -21.11 -12.71
C PRO A 227 18.43 -22.04 -13.21
N THR A 228 18.69 -23.35 -13.21
CA THR A 228 17.73 -24.35 -13.73
C THR A 228 16.42 -24.38 -12.95
N TYR A 229 16.44 -24.05 -11.65
CA TYR A 229 15.23 -23.99 -10.83
C TYR A 229 14.20 -22.98 -11.36
N LEU A 230 14.60 -21.97 -12.16
CA LEU A 230 13.66 -21.03 -12.78
C LEU A 230 12.79 -21.67 -13.88
N SER A 231 13.08 -22.91 -14.26
CA SER A 231 12.23 -23.71 -15.14
C SER A 231 11.21 -24.57 -14.39
N GLU A 232 11.31 -24.65 -13.06
CA GLU A 232 10.47 -25.47 -12.20
C GLU A 232 9.37 -24.62 -11.55
N ILE A 233 8.17 -25.20 -11.41
CA ILE A 233 7.06 -24.55 -10.70
C ILE A 233 7.39 -24.50 -9.20
N PHE A 234 7.30 -23.32 -8.59
CA PHE A 234 7.61 -23.16 -7.16
C PHE A 234 6.43 -22.73 -6.27
N ALA A 235 5.32 -22.26 -6.85
CA ALA A 235 4.15 -21.83 -6.08
C ALA A 235 2.84 -22.41 -6.63
N ARG A 236 1.87 -22.70 -5.74
CA ARG A 236 0.53 -23.20 -6.11
C ARG A 236 -0.55 -22.60 -5.22
N GLY A 237 -1.55 -21.95 -5.81
CA GLY A 237 -2.72 -21.46 -5.09
C GLY A 237 -3.73 -22.57 -4.81
N SER A 238 -4.49 -22.43 -3.72
CA SER A 238 -5.50 -23.43 -3.32
C SER A 238 -6.81 -22.85 -2.78
N GLY A 239 -6.97 -21.52 -2.76
CA GLY A 239 -8.15 -20.88 -2.16
C GLY A 239 -9.12 -20.24 -3.17
N ASP A 240 -10.26 -19.79 -2.64
CA ASP A 240 -11.34 -19.13 -3.38
C ASP A 240 -11.86 -17.91 -2.57
N PRO A 241 -11.10 -16.79 -2.56
CA PRO A 241 -11.42 -15.60 -1.77
C PRO A 241 -12.62 -14.83 -2.33
N SER A 242 -13.49 -14.33 -1.45
CA SER A 242 -14.74 -13.65 -1.81
C SER A 242 -14.58 -12.38 -2.66
N LEU A 243 -13.39 -11.75 -2.65
CA LEU A 243 -13.06 -10.54 -3.43
C LEU A 243 -11.90 -10.81 -4.42
N GLY A 244 -11.77 -12.05 -4.91
CA GLY A 244 -10.76 -12.41 -5.92
C GLY A 244 -9.31 -12.35 -5.45
N GLY A 245 -9.07 -12.07 -4.16
CA GLY A 245 -7.74 -11.99 -3.54
C GLY A 245 -7.05 -10.62 -3.68
N VAL A 246 -7.67 -9.67 -4.38
CA VAL A 246 -7.08 -8.36 -4.71
C VAL A 246 -7.11 -7.40 -3.51
N MET A 247 -8.14 -7.51 -2.66
CA MET A 247 -8.27 -6.71 -1.44
C MET A 247 -8.23 -7.57 -0.18
N ARG A 248 -7.60 -7.04 0.87
CA ARG A 248 -7.65 -7.61 2.23
C ARG A 248 -8.29 -6.60 3.19
N GLN A 249 -9.29 -7.06 3.94
CA GLN A 249 -9.87 -6.32 5.04
C GLN A 249 -9.08 -6.62 6.33
N ASN A 250 -8.71 -5.58 7.08
CA ASN A 250 -8.20 -5.78 8.42
C ASN A 250 -9.33 -6.33 9.29
N ARG A 251 -9.13 -7.51 9.87
CA ARG A 251 -10.01 -8.11 10.88
C ARG A 251 -9.26 -8.20 12.19
#